data_AF-L5KUQ6-F1
#
_entry.id   AF-L5KUQ6-F1
#
_cell.length_a   1.000
_cell.length_b   1.000
_cell.length_c   1.000
_cell.angle_alpha   90.00
_cell.angle_beta   90.00
_cell.angle_gamma   90.00
#
_symmetry.space_group_name_H-M   'P 1'
#
loop_
_entity.id
_entity.type
_entity.pdbx_description
1 polymer ?
#
loop_
_entity_poly.entity_id
_entity_poly.type
_entity_poly.pdbx_seq_one_letter_code
_entity_poly.pdbx_strand_id
1 'polypeptide(L)'
;MSVQEINKHAVLPPIISRSDKEFLESMQRYIITEIERVGCNEEGPADEYYIIYRNVFDKRSVGWRMARNSGVLSLKGHRLMTSILLKFDMTILPIYPNQVVVLLIWVDRKLKVIENNSSKIRMQIDKTKQLRAEYETKEIKYCTFSKDPSKPIPGMTLQDSVSLDALTKYLKHLEDKYAEIKQVMSKKYVPAQRMVDLDEEMIVVLKRRDVAENLNKELQFQLTFSEEAGDAICDYGEQNLYIKAKCLALAQIIYSECNLHKKALLCMCKQGQIHKAMEYIQQFKEFTYYDLMELIKLCPDPELIQCLTKEWNGKPPFLSFGLTIIHLFSVDMKKVGIKVLQEINKDAIEHLMINDPFCSLEKWQEVANICLQNGFVRLSNDIMSILRSQAGVTEISEEDDTVNLMQHVFW
;
A
#
# COMPACT_ATOMS: atom_id res chain seq x y z
N MET A 1 -28.40 -20.00 4.55
CA MET A 1 -27.10 -20.59 4.23
C MET A 1 -26.16 -19.53 3.68
N SER A 2 -24.99 -19.46 4.29
CA SER A 2 -23.67 -19.24 3.67
C SER A 2 -23.58 -19.04 2.15
N VAL A 3 -22.95 -17.91 1.77
CA VAL A 3 -21.72 -17.73 0.95
C VAL A 3 -21.61 -18.52 -0.37
N GLN A 4 -21.36 -17.84 -1.51
CA GLN A 4 -20.04 -17.86 -2.18
C GLN A 4 -19.91 -16.98 -3.44
N GLU A 5 -18.89 -16.11 -3.39
CA GLU A 5 -18.22 -15.37 -4.47
C GLU A 5 -17.65 -16.28 -5.57
N ILE A 6 -17.50 -15.69 -6.77
CA ILE A 6 -16.48 -16.10 -7.75
C ILE A 6 -15.76 -14.91 -8.42
N ASN A 7 -14.43 -14.92 -8.24
CA ASN A 7 -13.28 -14.65 -9.14
C ASN A 7 -13.47 -14.39 -10.67
N LYS A 8 -13.05 -13.19 -11.13
CA LYS A 8 -12.37 -12.85 -12.41
C LYS A 8 -13.12 -13.09 -13.75
N HIS A 9 -14.13 -12.26 -14.06
CA HIS A 9 -15.44 -12.71 -14.59
C HIS A 9 -16.15 -13.41 -13.46
N ALA A 10 -17.44 -13.22 -13.23
CA ALA A 10 -18.10 -14.26 -12.45
C ALA A 10 -18.01 -15.54 -13.31
N VAL A 11 -17.04 -16.42 -13.03
CA VAL A 11 -17.15 -17.84 -13.37
C VAL A 11 -18.48 -18.27 -12.71
N LEU A 12 -19.30 -19.06 -13.39
CA LEU A 12 -20.48 -19.66 -12.76
C LEU A 12 -20.03 -20.44 -11.50
N PRO A 13 -20.84 -20.49 -10.41
CA PRO A 13 -20.51 -21.22 -9.16
C PRO A 13 -19.86 -22.56 -9.51
N PRO A 14 -18.77 -22.98 -8.83
CA PRO A 14 -18.09 -24.20 -9.24
C PRO A 14 -19.12 -25.30 -9.09
N ILE A 15 -19.29 -26.15 -10.11
CA ILE A 15 -19.99 -27.40 -9.90
C ILE A 15 -19.06 -28.19 -8.97
N ILE A 16 -19.32 -28.08 -7.66
CA ILE A 16 -18.55 -28.72 -6.60
C ILE A 16 -18.69 -30.22 -6.87
N SER A 17 -17.56 -30.91 -7.07
CA SER A 17 -17.61 -32.37 -7.14
C SER A 17 -18.19 -32.87 -5.82
N ARG A 18 -18.99 -33.94 -5.83
CA ARG A 18 -19.62 -34.46 -4.60
C ARG A 18 -18.60 -34.64 -3.46
N SER A 19 -17.38 -35.06 -3.80
CA SER A 19 -16.25 -35.19 -2.87
C SER A 19 -15.81 -33.87 -2.24
N ASP A 20 -15.76 -32.76 -2.98
CA ASP A 20 -15.35 -31.46 -2.44
C ASP A 20 -16.40 -30.92 -1.46
N LYS A 21 -17.69 -31.22 -1.70
CA LYS A 21 -18.79 -30.82 -0.82
C LYS A 21 -18.76 -31.60 0.50
N GLU A 22 -18.67 -32.93 0.41
CA GLU A 22 -18.56 -33.81 1.59
C GLU A 22 -17.34 -33.43 2.46
N PHE A 23 -16.27 -32.99 1.82
CA PHE A 23 -15.05 -32.55 2.48
C PHE A 23 -15.17 -31.20 3.21
N LEU A 24 -15.81 -30.19 2.61
CA LEU A 24 -16.09 -28.92 3.26
C LEU A 24 -17.05 -29.10 4.45
N GLU A 25 -18.08 -29.94 4.29
CA GLU A 25 -19.03 -30.28 5.35
C GLU A 25 -18.38 -31.06 6.49
N SER A 26 -17.37 -31.90 6.19
CA SER A 26 -16.59 -32.58 7.22
C SER A 26 -15.74 -31.59 8.05
N MET A 27 -15.18 -30.55 7.42
CA MET A 27 -14.41 -29.53 8.15
C MET A 27 -15.30 -28.69 9.05
N GLN A 28 -16.44 -28.23 8.51
CA GLN A 28 -17.38 -27.42 9.28
C GLN A 28 -17.92 -28.19 10.47
N ARG A 29 -18.27 -29.48 10.31
CA ARG A 29 -18.68 -30.33 11.44
C ARG A 29 -17.60 -30.41 12.50
N TYR A 30 -16.36 -30.68 12.13
CA TYR A 30 -15.27 -30.78 13.11
C TYR A 30 -15.06 -29.46 13.86
N ILE A 31 -15.06 -28.32 13.15
CA ILE A 31 -14.91 -27.00 13.79
C ILE A 31 -16.03 -26.75 14.79
N ILE A 32 -17.29 -27.00 14.40
CA ILE A 32 -18.45 -26.81 15.27
C ILE A 32 -18.36 -27.72 16.50
N THR A 33 -18.06 -29.01 16.31
CA THR A 33 -17.93 -29.95 17.43
C THR A 33 -16.83 -29.54 18.40
N GLU A 34 -15.71 -29.01 17.89
CA GLU A 34 -14.60 -28.61 18.75
C GLU A 34 -14.86 -27.29 19.47
N ILE A 35 -15.58 -26.36 18.84
CA ILE A 35 -16.07 -25.13 19.48
C ILE A 35 -17.05 -25.48 20.60
N GLU A 36 -18.01 -26.38 20.34
CA GLU A 36 -18.97 -26.86 21.34
C GLU A 36 -18.28 -27.61 22.49
N ARG A 37 -17.24 -28.40 22.20
CA ARG A 37 -16.49 -29.17 23.19
C ARG A 37 -15.68 -28.27 24.14
N VAL A 38 -15.13 -27.17 23.62
CA VAL A 38 -14.31 -26.23 24.40
C VAL A 38 -15.19 -25.15 25.05
N GLY A 39 -16.46 -25.01 24.64
CA GLY A 39 -17.41 -24.07 25.23
C GLY A 39 -17.17 -22.62 24.81
N CYS A 40 -16.49 -22.39 23.68
CA CYS A 40 -16.24 -21.04 23.17
C CYS A 40 -17.54 -20.43 22.61
N ASN A 41 -17.99 -19.32 23.18
CA ASN A 41 -19.02 -18.45 22.63
C ASN A 41 -18.40 -17.40 21.67
N GLU A 42 -19.22 -16.67 20.89
CA GLU A 42 -18.76 -15.71 19.86
C GLU A 42 -17.86 -14.57 20.40
N GLU A 43 -17.77 -14.42 21.73
CA GLU A 43 -16.93 -13.45 22.45
C GLU A 43 -15.77 -14.12 23.25
N GLY A 44 -15.50 -15.41 23.01
CA GLY A 44 -14.49 -16.19 23.74
C GLY A 44 -13.02 -15.83 23.42
N PRO A 45 -12.06 -16.24 24.27
CA PRO A 45 -10.65 -15.86 24.16
C PRO A 45 -10.01 -16.35 22.86
N ALA A 46 -9.32 -15.43 22.16
CA ALA A 46 -8.76 -15.64 20.83
C ALA A 46 -7.78 -16.84 20.72
N ASP A 47 -7.16 -17.22 21.83
CA ASP A 47 -6.18 -18.30 21.90
C ASP A 47 -6.81 -19.69 21.68
N GLU A 48 -8.05 -19.89 22.13
CA GLU A 48 -8.77 -21.16 21.96
C GLU A 48 -9.21 -21.36 20.51
N TYR A 49 -9.70 -20.30 19.87
CA TYR A 49 -10.00 -20.29 18.44
C TYR A 49 -8.75 -20.57 17.60
N TYR A 50 -7.61 -19.95 17.93
CA TYR A 50 -6.35 -20.21 17.25
C TYR A 50 -5.95 -21.69 17.33
N ILE A 51 -6.09 -22.32 18.49
CA ILE A 51 -5.77 -23.74 18.69
C ILE A 51 -6.72 -24.65 17.88
N ILE A 52 -8.02 -24.36 17.87
CA ILE A 52 -9.01 -25.13 17.11
C ILE A 52 -8.71 -25.07 15.61
N TYR A 53 -8.50 -23.87 15.06
CA TYR A 53 -8.18 -23.70 13.65
C TYR A 53 -6.82 -24.32 13.30
N ARG A 54 -5.80 -24.16 14.15
CA ARG A 54 -4.49 -24.81 13.98
C ARG A 54 -4.62 -26.33 13.93
N ASN A 55 -5.39 -26.94 14.83
CA ASN A 55 -5.59 -28.38 14.84
C ASN A 55 -6.32 -28.88 13.59
N VAL A 56 -7.26 -28.11 13.04
CA VAL A 56 -7.90 -28.41 11.74
C VAL A 56 -6.86 -28.39 10.61
N PHE A 57 -5.94 -27.44 10.62
CA PHE A 57 -4.85 -27.35 9.65
C PHE A 57 -3.81 -28.49 9.82
N ASP A 58 -3.44 -28.83 11.05
CA ASP A 58 -2.42 -29.85 11.35
C ASP A 58 -2.93 -31.26 11.04
N LYS A 59 -4.17 -31.60 11.44
CA LYS A 59 -4.83 -32.88 11.10
C LYS A 59 -4.95 -33.07 9.58
N ARG A 60 -4.97 -31.96 8.84
CA ARG A 60 -5.07 -31.89 7.40
C ARG A 60 -3.73 -31.90 6.68
N SER A 61 -2.64 -31.48 7.31
CA SER A 61 -1.28 -31.65 6.79
C SER A 61 -0.92 -33.14 6.58
N VAL A 62 -1.46 -34.01 7.44
CA VAL A 62 -1.30 -35.47 7.38
C VAL A 62 -2.17 -36.07 6.25
N GLY A 63 -3.44 -35.65 6.13
CA GLY A 63 -4.31 -36.07 5.02
C GLY A 63 -3.84 -35.57 3.64
N TRP A 64 -3.27 -34.36 3.56
CA TRP A 64 -2.66 -33.82 2.34
C TRP A 64 -1.41 -34.60 1.93
N ARG A 65 -0.63 -35.10 2.88
CA ARG A 65 0.54 -35.94 2.60
C ARG A 65 0.13 -37.27 1.93
N MET A 66 -1.03 -37.79 2.30
CA MET A 66 -1.62 -38.99 1.69
C MET A 66 -2.19 -38.70 0.29
N ALA A 67 -2.85 -37.55 0.07
CA ALA A 67 -3.40 -37.16 -1.23
C ALA A 67 -2.34 -36.70 -2.25
N ARG A 68 -1.18 -36.19 -1.79
CA ARG A 68 -0.04 -35.81 -2.62
C ARG A 68 0.61 -37.00 -3.33
N ASN A 69 0.55 -38.19 -2.72
CA ASN A 69 1.07 -39.43 -3.31
C ASN A 69 0.13 -40.06 -4.32
N SER A 70 -1.17 -39.69 -4.35
CA SER A 70 -2.14 -40.24 -5.29
C SER A 70 -2.37 -39.38 -6.54
N GLY A 71 -1.60 -38.30 -6.73
CA GLY A 71 -1.62 -37.51 -7.97
C GLY A 71 -2.90 -36.71 -8.24
N VAL A 72 -3.81 -36.60 -7.27
CA VAL A 72 -5.09 -35.91 -7.43
C VAL A 72 -5.03 -34.57 -6.69
N LEU A 73 -4.60 -33.50 -7.35
CA LEU A 73 -4.98 -32.13 -6.96
C LEU A 73 -4.81 -31.17 -8.15
N SER A 74 -5.92 -30.55 -8.55
CA SER A 74 -6.04 -29.57 -9.63
C SER A 74 -5.45 -28.20 -9.25
N LEU A 75 -4.90 -27.50 -10.26
CA LEU A 75 -4.32 -26.14 -10.24
C LEU A 75 -5.11 -25.09 -9.44
N LYS A 76 -6.42 -25.28 -9.22
CA LYS A 76 -7.28 -24.35 -8.48
C LYS A 76 -7.10 -24.40 -6.96
N GLY A 77 -6.72 -25.55 -6.40
CA GLY A 77 -6.47 -25.71 -4.96
C GLY A 77 -5.23 -24.93 -4.47
N HIS A 78 -4.24 -24.74 -5.34
CA HIS A 78 -3.04 -23.97 -5.02
C HIS A 78 -3.35 -22.47 -4.83
N ARG A 79 -4.15 -21.85 -5.70
CA ARG A 79 -4.42 -20.40 -5.67
C ARG A 79 -5.17 -19.95 -4.42
N LEU A 80 -6.15 -20.74 -3.95
CA LEU A 80 -6.92 -20.41 -2.76
C LEU A 80 -6.05 -20.51 -1.50
N MET A 81 -5.13 -21.47 -1.47
CA MET A 81 -4.17 -21.65 -0.38
C MET A 81 -3.14 -20.51 -0.37
N THR A 82 -2.67 -20.05 -1.53
CA THR A 82 -1.77 -18.89 -1.62
C THR A 82 -2.43 -17.60 -1.14
N SER A 83 -3.72 -17.39 -1.42
CA SER A 83 -4.44 -16.21 -0.90
C SER A 83 -4.68 -16.27 0.61
N ILE A 84 -4.86 -17.47 1.17
CA ILE A 84 -5.02 -17.66 2.61
C ILE A 84 -3.67 -17.47 3.33
N LEU A 85 -2.57 -17.99 2.76
CA LEU A 85 -1.22 -17.79 3.28
C LEU A 85 -0.81 -16.32 3.25
N LEU A 86 -1.02 -15.62 2.12
CA LEU A 86 -0.70 -14.19 1.99
C LEU A 86 -1.46 -13.28 2.95
N LYS A 87 -2.65 -13.71 3.41
CA LYS A 87 -3.48 -12.93 4.35
C LYS A 87 -3.06 -13.09 5.81
N PHE A 88 -2.30 -14.14 6.13
CA PHE A 88 -1.75 -14.41 7.47
C PHE A 88 -0.23 -14.15 7.60
N ASP A 89 0.51 -14.01 6.50
CA ASP A 89 2.00 -14.00 6.51
C ASP A 89 2.70 -12.64 6.68
N MET A 90 2.00 -11.54 6.96
CA MET A 90 2.68 -10.26 7.25
C MET A 90 3.38 -10.25 8.63
N THR A 91 3.26 -11.31 9.44
CA THR A 91 3.81 -11.38 10.81
C THR A 91 4.96 -12.38 11.01
N ILE A 92 5.37 -13.17 10.00
CA ILE A 92 6.32 -14.30 10.17
C ILE A 92 7.61 -14.17 9.31
N LEU A 93 7.83 -13.01 8.69
CA LEU A 93 8.99 -12.78 7.81
C LEU A 93 10.40 -12.94 8.41
N PRO A 94 10.69 -13.04 9.74
CA PRO A 94 12.07 -13.22 10.17
C PRO A 94 12.64 -14.64 10.05
N ILE A 95 11.83 -15.69 9.79
CA ILE A 95 12.27 -17.06 10.19
C ILE A 95 12.89 -17.92 9.08
N TYR A 96 12.64 -17.73 7.77
CA TYR A 96 13.22 -18.64 6.75
C TYR A 96 13.61 -17.99 5.40
N PRO A 97 14.79 -17.35 5.29
CA PRO A 97 15.26 -16.72 4.05
C PRO A 97 15.47 -17.69 2.88
N ASN A 98 15.83 -18.96 3.14
CA ASN A 98 16.15 -19.93 2.09
C ASN A 98 14.92 -20.44 1.30
N GLN A 99 13.74 -20.42 1.89
CA GLN A 99 12.51 -20.89 1.22
C GLN A 99 11.95 -19.84 0.26
N VAL A 100 12.11 -18.56 0.58
CA VAL A 100 11.68 -17.42 -0.26
C VAL A 100 12.49 -17.36 -1.56
N VAL A 101 13.80 -17.61 -1.49
CA VAL A 101 14.68 -17.65 -2.68
C VAL A 101 14.29 -18.80 -3.62
N VAL A 102 13.97 -19.98 -3.09
CA VAL A 102 13.54 -21.13 -3.91
C VAL A 102 12.18 -20.85 -4.58
N LEU A 103 11.26 -20.18 -3.88
CA LEU A 103 9.97 -19.73 -4.42
C LEU A 103 10.15 -18.71 -5.55
N LEU A 104 11.03 -17.71 -5.38
CA LEU A 104 11.34 -16.71 -6.41
C LEU A 104 11.90 -17.36 -7.69
N ILE A 105 12.85 -18.29 -7.55
CA ILE A 105 13.45 -19.02 -8.69
C ILE A 105 12.38 -19.88 -9.41
N TRP A 106 11.45 -20.48 -8.66
CA TRP A 106 10.37 -21.28 -9.24
C TRP A 106 9.34 -20.42 -9.98
N VAL A 107 8.97 -19.26 -9.43
CA VAL A 107 8.06 -18.30 -10.07
C VAL A 107 8.66 -17.77 -11.37
N ASP A 108 9.95 -17.41 -11.38
CA ASP A 108 10.66 -16.95 -12.58
C ASP A 108 10.65 -18.01 -13.70
N ARG A 109 10.89 -19.28 -13.36
CA ARG A 109 10.81 -20.40 -14.32
C ARG A 109 9.40 -20.57 -14.89
N LYS A 110 8.36 -20.39 -14.09
CA LYS A 110 6.97 -20.50 -14.56
C LYS A 110 6.55 -19.32 -15.43
N LEU A 111 7.00 -18.10 -15.12
CA LEU A 111 6.77 -16.91 -15.95
C LEU A 111 7.39 -17.08 -17.35
N LYS A 112 8.62 -17.58 -17.44
CA LYS A 112 9.28 -17.86 -18.74
C LYS A 112 8.50 -18.85 -19.61
N VAL A 113 7.90 -19.87 -19.01
CA VAL A 113 7.05 -20.83 -19.74
C VAL A 113 5.75 -20.17 -20.24
N ILE A 114 5.13 -19.32 -19.42
CA ILE A 114 3.92 -18.58 -19.79
C ILE A 114 4.21 -17.61 -20.94
N GLU A 115 5.34 -16.91 -20.89
CA GLU A 115 5.74 -15.95 -21.91
C GLU A 115 6.00 -16.65 -23.26
N ASN A 116 6.71 -17.78 -23.24
CA ASN A 116 6.92 -18.59 -24.44
C ASN A 116 5.61 -19.11 -25.05
N ASN A 117 4.68 -19.59 -24.21
CA ASN A 117 3.36 -20.03 -24.68
C ASN A 117 2.53 -18.88 -25.25
N SER A 118 2.60 -17.70 -24.63
CA SER A 118 1.91 -16.50 -25.10
C SER A 118 2.42 -16.05 -26.46
N SER A 119 3.75 -16.11 -26.68
CA SER A 119 4.37 -15.84 -27.98
C SER A 119 3.93 -16.83 -29.06
N LYS A 120 3.85 -18.13 -28.73
CA LYS A 120 3.34 -19.16 -29.66
C LYS A 120 1.89 -18.92 -30.06
N ILE A 121 1.04 -18.56 -29.08
CA ILE A 121 -0.38 -18.26 -29.34
C ILE A 121 -0.50 -17.03 -30.26
N ARG A 122 0.27 -15.97 -29.99
CA ARG A 122 0.26 -14.75 -30.80
C ARG A 122 0.67 -15.03 -32.24
N MET A 123 1.72 -15.83 -32.45
CA MET A 123 2.14 -16.28 -33.78
C MET A 123 1.04 -17.06 -34.53
N GLN A 124 0.29 -17.93 -33.84
CA GLN A 124 -0.83 -18.64 -34.47
C GLN A 124 -2.00 -17.73 -34.83
N ILE A 125 -2.30 -16.73 -34.01
CA ILE A 125 -3.31 -15.71 -34.30
C ILE A 125 -2.94 -14.95 -35.57
N ASP A 126 -1.70 -14.50 -35.69
CA ASP A 126 -1.23 -13.73 -36.85
C ASP A 126 -1.25 -14.58 -38.13
N LYS A 127 -0.83 -15.85 -38.04
CA LYS A 127 -0.94 -16.80 -39.17
C LYS A 127 -2.39 -16.99 -39.62
N THR A 128 -3.33 -17.07 -38.67
CA THR A 128 -4.76 -17.22 -38.97
C THR A 128 -5.34 -15.96 -39.62
N LYS A 129 -4.92 -14.77 -39.17
CA LYS A 129 -5.30 -13.49 -39.80
C LYS A 129 -4.77 -13.37 -41.22
N GLN A 130 -3.52 -13.77 -41.46
CA GLN A 130 -2.92 -13.74 -42.79
C GLN A 130 -3.63 -14.69 -43.75
N LEU A 131 -3.92 -15.93 -43.31
CA LEU A 131 -4.71 -16.88 -44.10
C LEU A 131 -6.10 -16.30 -44.44
N ARG A 132 -6.78 -15.65 -43.48
CA ARG A 132 -8.08 -15.01 -43.73
C ARG A 132 -7.98 -13.92 -44.79
N ALA A 133 -6.98 -13.04 -44.71
CA ALA A 133 -6.77 -11.98 -45.69
C ALA A 133 -6.50 -12.53 -47.10
N GLU A 134 -5.75 -13.64 -47.22
CA GLU A 134 -5.51 -14.33 -48.50
C GLU A 134 -6.78 -14.99 -49.07
N TYR A 135 -7.66 -15.52 -48.22
CA TYR A 135 -8.96 -16.04 -48.63
C TYR A 135 -9.88 -14.93 -49.16
N GLU A 136 -9.95 -13.81 -48.45
CA GLU A 136 -10.75 -12.64 -48.85
C GLU A 136 -10.28 -12.06 -50.20
N THR A 137 -8.96 -11.97 -50.43
CA THR A 137 -8.43 -11.54 -51.74
C THR A 137 -8.69 -12.53 -52.87
N LYS A 138 -8.72 -13.85 -52.58
CA LYS A 138 -9.07 -14.88 -53.56
C LYS A 138 -10.56 -14.87 -53.91
N GLU A 139 -11.45 -14.71 -52.93
CA GLU A 139 -12.91 -14.63 -53.17
C GLU A 139 -13.30 -13.43 -54.05
N ILE A 140 -12.69 -12.25 -53.83
CA ILE A 140 -12.95 -11.06 -54.64
C ILE A 140 -12.62 -11.32 -56.13
N LYS A 141 -11.64 -12.19 -56.42
CA LYS A 141 -11.22 -12.56 -57.77
C LYS A 141 -12.24 -13.45 -58.51
N TYR A 142 -13.07 -14.21 -57.79
CA TYR A 142 -14.09 -15.09 -58.37
C TYR A 142 -15.45 -14.38 -58.60
N CYS A 143 -15.66 -13.17 -58.07
CA CYS A 143 -16.94 -12.47 -58.12
C CYS A 143 -17.09 -11.40 -59.22
N THR A 144 -16.21 -11.33 -60.21
CA THR A 144 -16.47 -10.50 -61.41
C THR A 144 -17.37 -11.24 -62.39
N PHE A 145 -18.68 -11.26 -62.13
CA PHE A 145 -19.67 -11.71 -63.11
C PHE A 145 -19.74 -10.71 -64.27
N SER A 146 -19.07 -11.03 -65.38
CA SER A 146 -19.33 -10.35 -66.65
C SER A 146 -20.70 -10.78 -67.16
N LYS A 147 -21.67 -9.84 -67.14
CA LYS A 147 -23.01 -9.99 -67.72
C LYS A 147 -22.88 -9.88 -69.24
N ASP A 148 -22.40 -10.93 -69.88
CA ASP A 148 -22.41 -11.07 -71.32
C ASP A 148 -23.76 -11.66 -71.74
N PRO A 149 -24.65 -10.89 -72.40
CA PRO A 149 -25.97 -11.36 -72.80
C PRO A 149 -25.92 -12.46 -73.88
N SER A 150 -24.76 -12.71 -74.49
CA SER A 150 -24.59 -13.75 -75.52
C SER A 150 -24.33 -15.15 -74.96
N LYS A 151 -24.13 -15.28 -73.64
CA LYS A 151 -23.84 -16.56 -73.00
C LYS A 151 -25.12 -17.28 -72.56
N PRO A 152 -25.22 -18.60 -72.76
CA PRO A 152 -26.36 -19.38 -72.28
C PRO A 152 -26.47 -19.28 -70.75
N ILE A 153 -27.72 -19.33 -70.25
CA ILE A 153 -28.00 -19.30 -68.81
C ILE A 153 -27.21 -20.43 -68.14
N PRO A 154 -26.35 -20.14 -67.14
CA PRO A 154 -25.51 -21.15 -66.50
C PRO A 154 -26.35 -22.32 -65.95
N GLY A 155 -26.07 -23.54 -66.42
CA GLY A 155 -26.78 -24.75 -66.01
C GLY A 155 -28.08 -25.06 -66.80
N MET A 156 -28.39 -24.32 -67.86
CA MET A 156 -29.42 -24.66 -68.85
C MET A 156 -28.80 -25.07 -70.19
N THR A 157 -29.49 -25.94 -70.93
CA THR A 157 -29.13 -26.25 -72.31
C THR A 157 -29.71 -25.19 -73.26
N LEU A 158 -29.16 -25.06 -74.48
CA LEU A 158 -29.68 -24.12 -75.49
C LEU A 158 -31.15 -24.43 -75.85
N GLN A 159 -31.53 -25.70 -75.87
CA GLN A 159 -32.91 -26.13 -76.15
C GLN A 159 -33.87 -25.73 -75.02
N ASP A 160 -33.45 -25.85 -73.77
CA ASP A 160 -34.26 -25.45 -72.61
C ASP A 160 -34.40 -23.92 -72.52
N SER A 161 -33.41 -23.16 -73.00
CA SER A 161 -33.43 -21.70 -72.99
C SER A 161 -34.47 -21.08 -73.92
N VAL A 162 -35.02 -21.85 -74.85
CA VAL A 162 -36.09 -21.45 -75.78
C VAL A 162 -37.46 -21.99 -75.33
N SER A 163 -37.49 -22.87 -74.31
CA SER A 163 -38.72 -23.44 -73.76
C SER A 163 -39.24 -22.59 -72.59
N LEU A 164 -40.46 -22.06 -72.74
CA LEU A 164 -41.11 -21.25 -71.71
C LEU A 164 -41.33 -22.03 -70.40
N ASP A 165 -41.66 -23.32 -70.50
CA ASP A 165 -41.91 -24.19 -69.34
C ASP A 165 -40.61 -24.48 -68.57
N ALA A 166 -39.51 -24.75 -69.29
CA ALA A 166 -38.20 -24.96 -68.70
C ALA A 166 -37.66 -23.69 -68.01
N LEU A 167 -37.86 -22.52 -68.62
CA LEU A 167 -37.53 -21.22 -68.03
C LEU A 167 -38.34 -20.95 -66.75
N THR A 168 -39.64 -21.24 -66.76
CA THR A 168 -40.52 -21.03 -65.59
C THR A 168 -40.11 -21.94 -64.42
N LYS A 169 -39.78 -23.20 -64.72
CA LYS A 169 -39.29 -24.15 -63.71
C LYS A 169 -37.93 -23.75 -63.16
N TYR A 170 -37.04 -23.23 -64.01
CA TYR A 170 -35.72 -22.75 -63.59
C TYR A 170 -35.80 -21.47 -62.76
N LEU A 171 -36.69 -20.54 -63.12
CA LEU A 171 -36.98 -19.34 -62.32
C LEU A 171 -37.44 -19.72 -60.91
N LYS A 172 -38.41 -20.63 -60.81
CA LYS A 172 -38.91 -21.11 -59.52
C LYS A 172 -37.82 -21.76 -58.66
N HIS A 173 -36.94 -22.55 -59.28
CA HIS A 173 -35.78 -23.13 -58.60
C HIS A 173 -34.79 -22.07 -58.09
N LEU A 174 -34.57 -20.99 -58.84
CA LEU A 174 -33.73 -19.87 -58.39
C LEU A 174 -34.38 -19.08 -57.24
N GLU A 175 -35.69 -18.88 -57.28
CA GLU A 175 -36.45 -18.24 -56.21
C GLU A 175 -36.39 -19.08 -54.91
N ASP A 176 -36.60 -20.39 -55.01
CA ASP A 176 -36.50 -21.32 -53.88
C ASP A 176 -35.08 -21.33 -53.29
N LYS A 177 -34.05 -21.41 -54.14
CA LYS A 177 -32.64 -21.31 -53.70
C LYS A 177 -32.32 -19.97 -53.06
N TYR A 178 -32.83 -18.87 -53.60
CA TYR A 178 -32.60 -17.55 -53.03
C TYR A 178 -33.24 -17.44 -51.63
N ALA A 179 -34.46 -17.96 -51.47
CA ALA A 179 -35.13 -18.00 -50.18
C ALA A 179 -34.37 -18.86 -49.16
N GLU A 180 -33.88 -20.04 -49.59
CA GLU A 180 -33.06 -20.92 -48.76
C GLU A 180 -31.76 -20.21 -48.32
N ILE A 181 -31.01 -19.63 -49.26
CA ILE A 181 -29.76 -18.91 -48.97
C ILE A 181 -30.01 -17.73 -48.04
N LYS A 182 -31.09 -16.96 -48.25
CA LYS A 182 -31.45 -15.82 -47.39
C LYS A 182 -31.81 -16.26 -45.96
N GLN A 183 -32.51 -17.39 -45.82
CA GLN A 183 -32.83 -17.96 -44.51
C GLN A 183 -31.58 -18.51 -43.81
N VAL A 184 -30.68 -19.15 -44.56
CA VAL A 184 -29.39 -19.63 -44.02
C VAL A 184 -28.51 -18.45 -43.61
N MET A 185 -28.44 -17.39 -44.40
CA MET A 185 -27.70 -16.17 -44.07
C MET A 185 -28.19 -15.54 -42.77
N SER A 186 -29.51 -15.35 -42.62
CA SER A 186 -30.08 -14.75 -41.40
C SER A 186 -29.93 -15.61 -40.14
N LYS A 187 -29.85 -16.95 -40.26
CA LYS A 187 -29.67 -17.86 -39.12
C LYS A 187 -28.20 -18.09 -38.74
N LYS A 188 -27.29 -18.15 -39.72
CA LYS A 188 -25.90 -18.56 -39.50
C LYS A 188 -24.91 -17.40 -39.46
N TYR A 189 -25.29 -16.22 -39.93
CA TYR A 189 -24.36 -15.10 -40.10
C TYR A 189 -24.88 -13.85 -39.40
N VAL A 190 -23.96 -13.14 -38.76
CA VAL A 190 -24.21 -11.82 -38.20
C VAL A 190 -23.77 -10.78 -39.23
N PRO A 191 -24.60 -9.79 -39.59
CA PRO A 191 -24.20 -8.72 -40.49
C PRO A 191 -22.95 -7.98 -39.97
N ALA A 192 -22.04 -7.61 -40.86
CA ALA A 192 -20.81 -6.90 -40.50
C ALA A 192 -21.10 -5.59 -39.73
N GLN A 193 -22.16 -4.87 -40.10
CA GLN A 193 -22.58 -3.65 -39.39
C GLN A 193 -22.92 -3.94 -37.92
N ARG A 194 -23.66 -5.01 -37.65
CA ARG A 194 -24.01 -5.44 -36.29
C ARG A 194 -22.78 -5.80 -35.46
N MET A 195 -21.74 -6.34 -36.09
CA MET A 195 -20.48 -6.64 -35.41
C MET A 195 -19.75 -5.35 -35.01
N VAL A 196 -19.70 -4.35 -35.90
CA VAL A 196 -19.11 -3.03 -35.60
C VAL A 196 -19.86 -2.34 -34.47
N ASP A 197 -21.19 -2.31 -34.52
CA ASP A 197 -22.03 -1.71 -33.48
C ASP A 197 -21.78 -2.39 -32.11
N LEU A 198 -21.67 -3.72 -32.10
CA LEU A 198 -21.37 -4.49 -30.88
C LEU A 198 -19.95 -4.24 -30.36
N ASP A 199 -18.96 -4.07 -31.23
CA ASP A 199 -17.59 -3.74 -30.84
C ASP A 199 -17.53 -2.32 -30.23
N GLU A 200 -18.28 -1.36 -30.77
CA GLU A 200 -18.41 -0.02 -30.20
C GLU A 200 -19.10 -0.04 -28.83
N GLU A 201 -20.22 -0.77 -28.69
CA GLU A 201 -20.90 -0.98 -27.41
C GLU A 201 -19.96 -1.63 -26.38
N MET A 202 -19.18 -2.64 -26.78
CA MET A 202 -18.19 -3.29 -25.93
C MET A 202 -17.15 -2.29 -25.43
N ILE A 203 -16.62 -1.43 -26.30
CA ILE A 203 -15.64 -0.40 -25.91
C ILE A 203 -16.25 0.56 -24.87
N VAL A 204 -17.50 1.00 -25.06
CA VAL A 204 -18.18 1.90 -24.11
C VAL A 204 -18.39 1.22 -22.75
N VAL A 205 -18.82 -0.04 -22.74
CA VAL A 205 -19.02 -0.80 -21.50
C VAL A 205 -17.70 -1.04 -20.76
N LEU A 206 -16.62 -1.36 -21.49
CA LEU A 206 -15.29 -1.52 -20.91
C LEU A 206 -14.81 -0.22 -20.25
N LYS A 207 -14.97 0.93 -20.92
CA LYS A 207 -14.62 2.24 -20.34
C LYS A 207 -15.42 2.54 -19.06
N ARG A 208 -16.73 2.30 -19.06
CA ARG A 208 -17.58 2.51 -17.86
C ARG A 208 -17.14 1.62 -16.70
N ARG A 209 -16.80 0.36 -16.99
CA ARG A 209 -16.27 -0.57 -15.99
C ARG A 209 -14.96 -0.06 -15.41
N ASP A 210 -14.01 0.36 -16.24
CA ASP A 210 -12.71 0.82 -15.78
C ASP A 210 -12.83 2.07 -14.87
N VAL A 211 -13.73 3.00 -15.20
CA VAL A 211 -14.07 4.14 -14.33
C VAL A 211 -14.65 3.67 -13.00
N ALA A 212 -15.61 2.74 -13.01
CA ALA A 212 -16.20 2.21 -11.78
C ALA A 212 -15.18 1.46 -10.91
N GLU A 213 -14.25 0.72 -11.53
CA GLU A 213 -13.20 -0.01 -10.82
C GLU A 213 -12.21 0.94 -10.16
N ASN A 214 -11.84 2.04 -10.84
CA ASN A 214 -11.00 3.08 -10.26
C ASN A 214 -11.68 3.77 -9.08
N LEU A 215 -12.97 4.11 -9.22
CA LEU A 215 -13.75 4.72 -8.14
C LEU A 215 -13.86 3.79 -6.93
N ASN A 216 -14.04 2.49 -7.15
CA ASN A 216 -14.12 1.51 -6.07
C ASN A 216 -12.76 1.34 -5.34
N LYS A 217 -11.64 1.38 -6.07
CA LYS A 217 -10.30 1.37 -5.46
C LYS A 217 -10.06 2.61 -4.60
N GLU A 218 -10.46 3.78 -5.09
CA GLU A 218 -10.39 5.03 -4.34
C GLU A 218 -11.22 4.97 -3.05
N LEU A 219 -12.46 4.48 -3.13
CA LEU A 219 -13.31 4.29 -1.97
C LEU A 219 -12.75 3.28 -0.97
N GLN A 220 -12.16 2.17 -1.46
CA GLN A 220 -11.48 1.21 -0.59
C GLN A 220 -10.26 1.81 0.09
N PHE A 221 -9.49 2.64 -0.60
CA PHE A 221 -8.37 3.38 -0.02
C PHE A 221 -8.87 4.30 1.09
N GLN A 222 -9.89 5.13 0.84
CA GLN A 222 -10.47 6.03 1.84
C GLN A 222 -11.08 5.30 3.05
N LEU A 223 -11.70 4.14 2.84
CA LEU A 223 -12.25 3.31 3.93
C LEU A 223 -11.16 2.64 4.77
N THR A 224 -10.02 2.33 4.17
CA THR A 224 -8.91 1.63 4.85
C THR A 224 -7.96 2.61 5.52
N PHE A 225 -7.75 3.77 4.88
CA PHE A 225 -6.80 4.79 5.25
C PHE A 225 -7.53 6.12 5.39
N SER A 226 -8.00 6.39 6.61
CA SER A 226 -8.57 7.67 6.99
C SER A 226 -7.95 8.15 8.30
N GLU A 227 -8.04 9.45 8.55
CA GLU A 227 -7.59 10.06 9.81
C GLU A 227 -8.32 9.43 11.00
N GLU A 228 -9.63 9.25 10.87
CA GLU A 228 -10.50 8.71 11.91
C GLU A 228 -10.18 7.24 12.23
N ALA A 229 -9.83 6.45 11.21
CA ALA A 229 -9.38 5.08 11.41
C ALA A 229 -8.06 5.03 12.20
N GLY A 230 -7.11 5.91 11.87
CA GLY A 230 -5.86 6.06 12.60
C GLY A 230 -6.08 6.48 14.05
N ASP A 231 -6.95 7.47 14.27
CA ASP A 231 -7.28 8.00 15.60
C ASP A 231 -7.94 6.91 16.48
N ALA A 232 -8.92 6.18 15.94
CA ALA A 232 -9.57 5.08 16.65
C ALA A 232 -8.59 3.97 17.06
N ILE A 233 -7.61 3.64 16.20
CA ILE A 233 -6.58 2.64 16.50
C ILE A 233 -5.62 3.16 17.57
N CYS A 234 -5.24 4.43 17.52
CA CYS A 234 -4.43 5.07 18.56
C CYS A 234 -5.15 5.01 19.92
N ASP A 235 -6.39 5.44 19.97
CA ASP A 235 -7.21 5.47 21.19
C ASP A 235 -7.37 4.07 21.80
N TYR A 236 -7.63 3.07 20.97
CA TYR A 236 -7.70 1.68 21.41
C TYR A 236 -6.35 1.16 21.96
N GLY A 237 -5.25 1.57 21.34
CA GLY A 237 -3.89 1.24 21.79
C GLY A 237 -3.53 1.90 23.12
N GLU A 238 -4.05 3.09 23.41
CA GLU A 238 -3.85 3.77 24.70
C GLU A 238 -4.55 3.04 25.86
N GLN A 239 -5.69 2.39 25.57
CA GLN A 239 -6.42 1.58 26.56
C GLN A 239 -5.75 0.22 26.83
N ASN A 240 -4.94 -0.30 25.90
CA ASN A 240 -4.37 -1.65 25.97
C ASN A 240 -2.85 -1.67 25.85
N LEU A 241 -2.13 -1.64 26.99
CA LEU A 241 -0.66 -1.59 27.04
C LEU A 241 0.03 -2.72 26.26
N TYR A 242 -0.54 -3.92 26.21
CA TYR A 242 0.03 -5.06 25.49
C TYR A 242 0.01 -4.89 23.96
N ILE A 243 -1.02 -4.22 23.43
CA ILE A 243 -1.23 -4.05 21.98
C ILE A 243 -0.78 -2.66 21.53
N LYS A 244 -0.54 -1.72 22.46
CA LYS A 244 -0.14 -0.34 22.21
C LYS A 244 0.91 -0.18 21.11
N ALA A 245 2.01 -0.94 21.17
CA ALA A 245 3.07 -0.86 20.17
C ALA A 245 2.58 -1.25 18.75
N LYS A 246 1.73 -2.28 18.64
CA LYS A 246 1.13 -2.73 17.38
C LYS A 246 0.12 -1.72 16.85
N CYS A 247 -0.73 -1.17 17.73
CA CYS A 247 -1.69 -0.12 17.39
C CYS A 247 -0.99 1.13 16.86
N LEU A 248 0.05 1.61 17.56
CA LEU A 248 0.84 2.76 17.11
C LEU A 248 1.51 2.50 15.75
N ALA A 249 1.95 1.26 15.48
CA ALA A 249 2.57 0.91 14.20
C ALA A 249 1.56 0.92 13.06
N LEU A 250 0.35 0.41 13.32
CA LEU A 250 -0.73 0.43 12.35
C LEU A 250 -1.23 1.85 12.08
N ALA A 251 -1.42 2.66 13.14
CA ALA A 251 -1.80 4.05 13.01
C ALA A 251 -0.74 4.88 12.27
N GLN A 252 0.55 4.66 12.54
CA GLN A 252 1.65 5.29 11.80
C GLN A 252 1.56 5.03 10.29
N ILE A 253 1.29 3.78 9.88
CA ILE A 253 1.11 3.43 8.46
C ILE A 253 -0.07 4.19 7.88
N ILE A 254 -1.20 4.20 8.59
CA ILE A 254 -2.42 4.89 8.13
C ILE A 254 -2.16 6.38 7.94
N TYR A 255 -1.60 7.05 8.94
CA TYR A 255 -1.29 8.47 8.84
C TYR A 255 -0.27 8.78 7.74
N SER A 256 0.69 7.88 7.50
CA SER A 256 1.69 8.06 6.43
C SER A 256 1.03 7.99 5.04
N GLU A 257 0.12 7.04 4.81
CA GLU A 257 -0.65 6.92 3.56
C GLU A 257 -1.64 8.09 3.37
N CYS A 258 -2.18 8.64 4.46
CA CYS A 258 -3.04 9.82 4.43
C CYS A 258 -2.29 11.17 4.31
N ASN A 259 -0.94 11.16 4.24
CA ASN A 259 -0.09 12.37 4.30
C ASN A 259 -0.25 13.21 5.59
N LEU A 260 -0.66 12.58 6.69
CA LEU A 260 -0.79 13.21 8.01
C LEU A 260 0.54 13.11 8.77
N HIS A 261 1.57 13.78 8.26
CA HIS A 261 2.95 13.66 8.72
C HIS A 261 3.15 13.95 10.22
N LYS A 262 2.41 14.91 10.80
CA LYS A 262 2.48 15.24 12.24
C LYS A 262 2.03 14.09 13.13
N LYS A 263 0.92 13.44 12.78
CA LYS A 263 0.38 12.30 13.53
C LYS A 263 1.24 11.04 13.34
N ALA A 264 1.76 10.82 12.13
CA ALA A 264 2.72 9.75 11.86
C ALA A 264 4.00 9.89 12.69
N LEU A 265 4.55 11.11 12.76
CA LEU A 265 5.72 11.44 13.57
C LEU A 265 5.47 11.20 15.06
N LEU A 266 4.32 11.65 15.58
CA LEU A 266 3.93 11.41 16.96
C LEU A 266 3.88 9.91 17.28
N CYS A 267 3.37 9.08 16.38
CA CYS A 267 3.36 7.63 16.56
C CYS A 267 4.76 7.05 16.64
N MET A 268 5.70 7.48 15.77
CA MET A 268 7.10 7.06 15.83
C MET A 268 7.76 7.42 17.17
N CYS A 269 7.52 8.65 17.67
CA CYS A 269 8.02 9.09 18.97
C CYS A 269 7.42 8.28 20.13
N LYS A 270 6.10 8.05 20.13
CA LYS A 270 5.42 7.22 21.16
C LYS A 270 5.90 5.76 21.16
N GLN A 271 6.45 5.27 20.05
CA GLN A 271 7.06 3.94 19.95
C GLN A 271 8.53 3.89 20.42
N GLY A 272 9.15 5.04 20.74
CA GLY A 272 10.57 5.14 21.04
C GLY A 272 11.48 5.05 19.81
N GLN A 273 10.94 5.22 18.59
CA GLN A 273 11.72 5.20 17.36
C GLN A 273 12.30 6.59 17.04
N ILE A 274 13.04 7.18 17.99
CA ILE A 274 13.49 8.59 17.93
C ILE A 274 14.40 8.84 16.72
N HIS A 275 15.37 7.97 16.44
CA HIS A 275 16.25 8.14 15.29
C HIS A 275 15.50 8.14 13.94
N LYS A 276 14.51 7.25 13.78
CA LYS A 276 13.68 7.22 12.57
C LYS A 276 12.78 8.45 12.48
N ALA A 277 12.25 8.92 13.61
CA ALA A 277 11.51 10.18 13.67
C ALA A 277 12.37 11.36 13.19
N MET A 278 13.64 11.42 13.60
CA MET A 278 14.58 12.44 13.14
C MET A 278 14.89 12.36 11.64
N GLU A 279 15.11 11.15 11.10
CA GLU A 279 15.25 10.95 9.66
C GLU A 279 14.00 11.40 8.89
N TYR A 280 12.82 11.14 9.45
CA TYR A 280 11.54 11.56 8.87
C TYR A 280 11.41 13.09 8.82
N ILE A 281 11.67 13.78 9.93
CA ILE A 281 11.68 15.27 9.98
C ILE A 281 12.68 15.84 8.97
N GLN A 282 13.83 15.19 8.80
CA GLN A 282 14.85 15.65 7.86
C GLN A 282 14.43 15.48 6.38
N GLN A 283 13.66 14.44 6.07
CA GLN A 283 13.14 14.18 4.73
C GLN A 283 12.00 15.14 4.38
N PHE A 284 11.11 15.43 5.33
CA PHE A 284 9.93 16.26 5.14
C PHE A 284 10.11 17.64 5.76
N LYS A 285 10.37 18.68 4.94
CA LYS A 285 10.59 20.07 5.40
C LYS A 285 9.32 20.81 5.84
N GLU A 286 8.26 20.11 6.19
CA GLU A 286 6.95 20.71 6.50
C GLU A 286 6.75 21.05 7.97
N PHE A 287 7.68 20.65 8.85
CA PHE A 287 7.56 20.87 10.29
C PHE A 287 7.97 22.28 10.69
N THR A 288 7.05 23.00 11.35
CA THR A 288 7.34 24.30 11.95
C THR A 288 7.86 24.15 13.39
N TYR A 289 8.45 25.22 13.92
CA TYR A 289 8.82 25.30 15.34
C TYR A 289 7.65 24.95 16.29
N TYR A 290 6.45 25.43 15.98
CA TYR A 290 5.26 25.16 16.79
C TYR A 290 4.87 23.68 16.78
N ASP A 291 4.99 23.01 15.64
CA ASP A 291 4.68 21.58 15.51
C ASP A 291 5.62 20.71 16.34
N LEU A 292 6.91 21.05 16.35
CA LEU A 292 7.92 20.35 17.15
C LEU A 292 7.74 20.62 18.65
N MET A 293 7.34 21.83 19.03
CA MET A 293 7.00 22.14 20.42
C MET A 293 5.74 21.40 20.89
N GLU A 294 4.73 21.27 20.03
CA GLU A 294 3.54 20.46 20.29
C GLU A 294 3.90 18.97 20.44
N LEU A 295 4.80 18.45 19.58
CA LEU A 295 5.33 17.10 19.69
C LEU A 295 6.00 16.85 21.05
N ILE A 296 6.84 17.78 21.53
CA ILE A 296 7.50 17.67 22.84
C ILE A 296 6.47 17.67 23.98
N LYS A 297 5.39 18.44 23.87
CA LYS A 297 4.30 18.43 24.86
C LYS A 297 3.57 17.09 24.90
N LEU A 298 3.30 16.49 23.74
CA LEU A 298 2.60 15.20 23.63
C LEU A 298 3.50 14.00 23.95
N CYS A 299 4.82 14.13 23.71
CA CYS A 299 5.82 13.10 23.96
C CYS A 299 7.07 13.74 24.62
N PRO A 300 7.03 13.94 25.96
CA PRO A 300 8.12 14.59 26.68
C PRO A 300 9.26 13.61 26.98
N ASP A 301 9.89 13.15 25.90
CA ASP A 301 11.03 12.24 25.95
C ASP A 301 12.36 13.03 25.92
N PRO A 302 13.28 12.83 26.90
CA PRO A 302 14.55 13.55 26.95
C PRO A 302 15.45 13.31 25.73
N GLU A 303 15.44 12.09 25.17
CA GLU A 303 16.26 11.73 24.01
C GLU A 303 15.76 12.46 22.76
N LEU A 304 14.43 12.54 22.58
CA LEU A 304 13.81 13.34 21.52
C LEU A 304 14.22 14.82 21.62
N ILE A 305 14.12 15.42 22.80
CA ILE A 305 14.45 16.84 23.01
C ILE A 305 15.93 17.09 22.67
N GLN A 306 16.83 16.19 23.05
CA GLN A 306 18.24 16.31 22.70
C GLN A 306 18.49 16.20 21.20
N CYS A 307 17.87 15.24 20.53
CA CYS A 307 18.00 15.10 19.08
C CYS A 307 17.48 16.33 18.31
N LEU A 308 16.45 17.01 18.84
CA LEU A 308 15.91 18.23 18.23
C LEU A 308 16.76 19.49 18.49
N THR A 309 17.54 19.50 19.58
CA THR A 309 18.29 20.68 20.05
C THR A 309 19.79 20.60 19.81
N LYS A 310 20.32 19.42 19.48
CA LYS A 310 21.72 19.21 19.08
C LYS A 310 21.85 19.09 17.56
N GLU A 311 23.07 19.29 17.07
CA GLU A 311 23.40 19.01 15.68
C GLU A 311 23.14 17.53 15.35
N TRP A 312 22.48 17.25 14.24
CA TRP A 312 22.11 15.90 13.81
C TRP A 312 22.63 15.62 12.40
N ASN A 313 23.50 14.62 12.24
CA ASN A 313 24.07 14.23 10.94
C ASN A 313 24.70 15.40 10.15
N GLY A 314 25.42 16.31 10.83
CA GLY A 314 26.04 17.47 10.19
C GLY A 314 25.09 18.62 9.86
N LYS A 315 23.84 18.57 10.35
CA LYS A 315 22.80 19.59 10.12
C LYS A 315 22.53 20.38 11.40
N PRO A 316 22.24 21.69 11.26
CA PRO A 316 21.94 22.53 12.42
C PRO A 316 20.71 22.00 13.18
N PRO A 317 20.62 22.29 14.49
CA PRO A 317 19.52 21.86 15.32
C PRO A 317 18.19 22.45 14.82
N PHE A 318 17.10 21.69 15.01
CA PHE A 318 15.76 22.13 14.63
C PHE A 318 15.17 23.13 15.62
N LEU A 319 15.57 23.03 16.90
CA LEU A 319 15.12 23.88 17.99
C LEU A 319 16.31 24.49 18.73
N SER A 320 16.13 25.70 19.23
CA SER A 320 17.06 26.31 20.20
C SER A 320 17.04 25.53 21.50
N PHE A 321 18.21 25.15 22.01
CA PHE A 321 18.32 24.47 23.29
C PHE A 321 17.83 25.38 24.42
N GLY A 322 18.32 26.62 24.48
CA GLY A 322 18.00 27.53 25.58
C GLY A 322 16.52 27.87 25.65
N LEU A 323 15.89 28.18 24.50
CA LEU A 323 14.45 28.45 24.44
C LEU A 323 13.61 27.22 24.79
N THR A 324 14.05 26.02 24.39
CA THR A 324 13.34 24.77 24.73
C THR A 324 13.36 24.52 26.23
N ILE A 325 14.50 24.72 26.90
CA ILE A 325 14.60 24.59 28.36
C ILE A 325 13.68 25.61 29.06
N ILE A 326 13.73 26.89 28.68
CA ILE A 326 12.85 27.91 29.26
C ILE A 326 11.38 27.51 29.08
N HIS A 327 11.01 27.01 27.90
CA HIS A 327 9.65 26.55 27.62
C HIS A 327 9.23 25.38 28.52
N LEU A 328 10.07 24.36 28.66
CA LEU A 328 9.78 23.19 29.52
C LEU A 328 9.56 23.58 30.98
N PHE A 329 10.33 24.54 31.50
CA PHE A 329 10.17 25.02 32.86
C PHE A 329 8.96 25.96 33.04
N SER A 330 8.52 26.62 31.97
CA SER A 330 7.32 27.47 31.96
C SER A 330 6.02 26.67 31.87
N VAL A 331 6.01 25.51 31.21
CA VAL A 331 4.83 24.65 30.98
C VAL A 331 4.72 23.52 32.01
N ASP A 332 5.32 23.68 33.20
CA ASP A 332 5.33 22.71 34.31
C ASP A 332 5.92 21.31 33.98
N MET A 333 6.70 21.20 32.90
CA MET A 333 7.44 19.98 32.52
C MET A 333 8.85 19.95 33.13
N LYS A 334 8.99 20.45 34.37
CA LYS A 334 10.28 20.64 35.06
C LYS A 334 11.07 19.34 35.17
N LYS A 335 10.41 18.21 35.47
CA LYS A 335 11.06 16.89 35.61
C LYS A 335 11.79 16.46 34.33
N VAL A 336 11.22 16.76 33.17
CA VAL A 336 11.78 16.40 31.87
C VAL A 336 12.96 17.34 31.57
N GLY A 337 12.79 18.64 31.80
CA GLY A 337 13.88 19.62 31.70
C GLY A 337 15.08 19.28 32.59
N ILE A 338 14.85 18.85 33.83
CA ILE A 338 15.89 18.39 34.76
C ILE A 338 16.65 17.18 34.18
N LYS A 339 15.94 16.18 33.62
CA LYS A 339 16.59 15.02 32.98
C LYS A 339 17.45 15.43 31.78
N VAL A 340 16.94 16.33 30.93
CA VAL A 340 17.71 16.85 29.80
C VAL A 340 18.97 17.58 30.28
N LEU A 341 18.88 18.39 31.34
CA LEU A 341 20.02 19.10 31.92
C LEU A 341 21.05 18.17 32.59
N GLN A 342 20.62 17.04 33.16
CA GLN A 342 21.52 16.05 33.79
C GLN A 342 22.47 15.38 32.80
N GLU A 343 22.07 15.27 31.54
CA GLU A 343 22.84 14.59 30.49
C GLU A 343 23.82 15.53 29.76
N ILE A 344 23.90 16.80 30.18
CA ILE A 344 24.76 17.80 29.55
C ILE A 344 26.07 17.95 30.31
N ASN A 345 27.18 17.89 29.58
CA ASN A 345 28.52 18.19 30.07
C ASN A 345 28.97 19.59 29.63
N LYS A 346 30.03 20.11 30.24
CA LYS A 346 30.59 21.45 29.99
C LYS A 346 30.93 21.70 28.52
N ASP A 347 31.63 20.78 27.87
CA ASP A 347 32.02 20.96 26.46
C ASP A 347 30.80 21.00 25.53
N ALA A 348 29.73 20.28 25.90
CA ALA A 348 28.49 20.28 25.15
C ALA A 348 27.72 21.60 25.30
N ILE A 349 27.75 22.25 26.47
CA ILE A 349 27.01 23.51 26.65
C ILE A 349 27.65 24.67 25.88
N GLU A 350 28.98 24.72 25.79
CA GLU A 350 29.69 25.72 24.97
C GLU A 350 29.33 25.57 23.49
N HIS A 351 29.38 24.34 22.97
CA HIS A 351 28.94 24.06 21.60
C HIS A 351 27.46 24.41 21.36
N LEU A 352 26.57 24.11 22.32
CA LEU A 352 25.15 24.47 22.22
C LEU A 352 24.95 25.98 22.20
N MET A 353 25.66 26.73 23.05
CA MET A 353 25.55 28.19 23.10
C MET A 353 26.08 28.87 21.83
N ILE A 354 27.19 28.38 21.27
CA ILE A 354 27.77 28.93 20.03
C ILE A 354 26.86 28.64 18.82
N ASN A 355 26.24 27.46 18.78
CA ASN A 355 25.42 27.00 17.66
C ASN A 355 23.91 27.31 17.80
N ASP A 356 23.51 28.10 18.81
CA ASP A 356 22.12 28.50 19.03
C ASP A 356 21.91 29.98 18.63
N PRO A 357 21.67 30.28 17.34
CA PRO A 357 21.50 31.65 16.88
C PRO A 357 20.18 32.29 17.35
N PHE A 358 19.26 31.49 17.91
CA PHE A 358 17.92 31.96 18.28
C PHE A 358 17.81 32.32 19.77
N CYS A 359 18.74 31.86 20.62
CA CYS A 359 18.75 32.16 22.05
C CYS A 359 19.65 33.35 22.36
N SER A 360 19.04 34.47 22.77
CA SER A 360 19.77 35.68 23.20
C SER A 360 20.55 35.49 24.51
N LEU A 361 21.49 36.39 24.77
CA LEU A 361 22.27 36.41 26.01
C LEU A 361 21.39 36.50 27.27
N GLU A 362 20.32 37.30 27.23
CA GLU A 362 19.33 37.42 28.31
C GLU A 362 18.60 36.08 28.56
N LYS A 363 18.27 35.36 27.50
CA LYS A 363 17.62 34.04 27.59
C LYS A 363 18.57 32.98 28.12
N TRP A 364 19.84 32.99 27.75
CA TRP A 364 20.83 32.12 28.37
C TRP A 364 21.07 32.42 29.85
N GLN A 365 20.96 33.68 30.26
CA GLN A 365 20.99 34.04 31.69
C GLN A 365 19.75 33.50 32.42
N GLU A 366 18.58 33.51 31.79
CA GLU A 366 17.37 32.86 32.30
C GLU A 366 17.59 31.35 32.49
N VAL A 367 18.23 30.67 31.53
CA VAL A 367 18.60 29.24 31.64
C VAL A 367 19.58 29.01 32.81
N ALA A 368 20.59 29.87 32.98
CA ALA A 368 21.52 29.76 34.11
C ALA A 368 20.79 29.88 35.46
N ASN A 369 19.87 30.83 35.58
CA ASN A 369 19.03 30.99 36.77
C ASN A 369 18.16 29.75 37.03
N ILE A 370 17.57 29.16 35.98
CA ILE A 370 16.83 27.89 36.08
C ILE A 370 17.73 26.77 36.60
N CYS A 371 18.95 26.64 36.06
CA CYS A 371 19.94 25.66 36.53
C CYS A 371 20.26 25.85 38.03
N LEU A 372 20.52 27.08 38.45
CA LEU A 372 20.84 27.41 39.84
C LEU A 372 19.68 27.06 40.80
N GLN A 373 18.46 27.45 40.44
CA GLN A 373 17.26 27.17 41.25
C GLN A 373 16.97 25.68 41.41
N ASN A 374 17.42 24.84 40.47
CA ASN A 374 17.21 23.40 40.49
C ASN A 374 18.44 22.60 40.96
N GLY A 375 19.46 23.27 41.53
CA GLY A 375 20.63 22.62 42.13
C GLY A 375 21.77 22.29 41.14
N PHE A 376 21.67 22.70 39.88
CA PHE A 376 22.71 22.55 38.86
C PHE A 376 23.74 23.69 38.92
N VAL A 377 24.34 23.90 40.10
CA VAL A 377 25.26 25.03 40.36
C VAL A 377 26.44 25.04 39.39
N ARG A 378 27.03 23.87 39.10
CA ARG A 378 28.16 23.76 38.16
C ARG A 378 27.77 24.21 36.76
N LEU A 379 26.67 23.68 36.22
CA LEU A 379 26.17 24.03 34.89
C LEU A 379 25.78 25.52 34.80
N SER A 380 25.16 26.07 35.84
CA SER A 380 24.88 27.50 35.94
C SER A 380 26.17 28.34 35.85
N ASN A 381 27.21 27.96 36.61
CA ASN A 381 28.48 28.67 36.59
C ASN A 381 29.18 28.56 35.24
N ASP A 382 29.12 27.39 34.59
CA ASP A 382 29.68 27.18 33.25
C ASP A 382 28.99 28.08 32.22
N ILE A 383 27.65 28.13 32.20
CA ILE A 383 26.89 29.04 31.32
C ILE A 383 27.28 30.50 31.58
N MET A 384 27.30 30.93 32.85
CA MET A 384 27.66 32.30 33.20
C MET A 384 29.11 32.65 32.81
N SER A 385 30.04 31.71 32.93
CA SER A 385 31.43 31.90 32.51
C SER A 385 31.53 32.11 30.99
N ILE A 386 30.77 31.36 30.20
CA ILE A 386 30.73 31.49 28.74
C ILE A 386 30.09 32.83 28.34
N LEU A 387 29.02 33.25 29.02
CA LEU A 387 28.39 34.55 28.76
C LEU A 387 29.35 35.71 29.03
N ARG A 388 30.14 35.65 30.11
CA ARG A 388 31.14 36.68 30.44
C ARG A 388 32.27 36.75 29.41
N SER A 389 32.76 35.60 28.91
CA SER A 389 33.81 35.58 27.90
C SER A 389 33.33 36.12 26.54
N GLN A 390 32.05 35.93 26.20
CA GLN A 390 31.43 36.47 24.99
C GLN A 390 31.11 37.97 25.08
N ALA A 391 30.79 38.49 26.28
CA ALA A 391 30.46 39.89 26.49
C ALA A 391 31.68 40.83 26.51
N GLY A 392 32.91 40.31 26.45
CA GLY A 392 34.13 41.12 26.52
C GLY A 392 34.28 41.88 27.85
N VAL A 393 33.57 41.47 28.90
CA VAL A 393 33.63 42.10 30.21
C VAL A 393 34.74 41.44 31.01
N THR A 394 35.92 42.07 30.99
CA THR A 394 36.96 41.84 31.99
C THR A 394 36.40 42.21 33.36
N GLU A 395 36.51 41.30 34.34
CA GLU A 395 36.34 41.65 35.74
C GLU A 395 37.38 42.74 36.07
N ILE A 396 36.89 43.94 36.37
CA ILE A 396 37.72 44.93 37.07
C ILE A 396 37.85 44.39 38.49
N SER A 397 39.02 43.84 38.79
CA SER A 397 39.44 43.57 40.16
C SER A 397 39.25 44.85 40.98
N GLU A 398 38.63 44.75 42.16
CA GLU A 398 38.47 45.86 43.13
C GLU A 398 39.82 46.38 43.68
N GLU A 399 40.97 45.99 43.12
CA GLU A 399 42.29 46.41 43.58
C GLU A 399 42.98 47.48 42.71
N ASP A 400 42.36 48.02 41.66
CA ASP A 400 42.97 49.12 40.87
C ASP A 400 42.10 50.39 40.87
N ASP A 401 41.88 50.89 42.07
CA ASP A 401 41.22 52.15 42.37
C ASP A 401 42.18 53.34 42.14
N THR A 402 42.90 53.38 41.01
CA THR A 402 43.70 54.56 40.59
C THR A 402 43.91 54.64 39.08
N VAL A 403 42.85 54.88 38.30
CA VAL A 403 43.04 55.39 36.93
C VAL A 403 42.21 56.65 36.69
N ASN A 404 42.96 57.70 36.38
CA ASN A 404 42.62 59.11 36.28
C ASN A 404 41.54 59.41 35.23
N LEU A 405 40.37 59.90 35.67
CA LEU A 405 39.34 60.50 34.80
C LEU A 405 39.85 61.83 34.23
N MET A 406 40.56 61.80 33.10
CA MET A 406 40.83 63.03 32.34
C MET A 406 39.60 63.47 31.57
N GLN A 407 39.13 64.67 31.92
CA GLN A 407 38.10 65.45 31.25
C GLN A 407 38.36 65.57 29.75
N HIS A 408 37.42 65.07 28.94
CA HIS A 408 37.28 65.52 27.56
C HIS A 408 36.65 66.91 27.55
N VAL A 409 37.48 67.92 27.31
CA VAL A 409 37.05 69.28 26.95
C VAL A 409 36.53 69.25 25.52
N PHE A 410 35.27 69.65 25.34
CA PHE A 410 34.65 69.93 24.05
C PHE A 410 35.33 71.14 23.39
N TRP A 411 35.80 70.97 22.15
CA TRP A 411 35.79 71.98 21.08
C TRP A 411 35.45 71.30 19.76
#